data_AF-A0A0G1NLD7-F1
#
_entry.id   AF-A0A0G1NLD7-F1
#
_cell.length_a   1.000
_cell.length_b   1.000
_cell.length_c   1.000
_cell.angle_alpha   90.00
_cell.angle_beta   90.00
_cell.angle_gamma   90.00
#
_symmetry.space_group_name_H-M   'P 1'
#
loop_
_entity.id
_entity.type
_entity.pdbx_description
1 polymer ?
#
loop_
_entity_poly.entity_id
_entity_poly.type
_entity_poly.pdbx_seq_one_letter_code
_entity_poly.pdbx_strand_id
1 'polypeptide(L)'
;MIGVLVGWGMERKQKVQDKQEDTLEIMAVEPLPTPTARVMEQVSPDGRMMVSVNIKGEQAGIWVGDLMLMTKRLEPEEELLVPFNAWSPDNKYFFLERKIAGESEFWVMKATGEPFVEGGIYRVIAEPFTLAYPELTLVSVTGWASPTLLIINAKSENEPKISFWYEVPSKQFIRLSSYFY
;
A
#
# COMPACT_ATOMS: atom_id res chain seq x y z
N MET A 1 2.81 -105.65 -13.34
CA MET A 1 3.55 -104.84 -14.32
C MET A 1 2.52 -104.31 -15.31
N ILE A 2 1.76 -103.26 -14.93
CA ILE A 2 2.03 -101.82 -15.16
C ILE A 2 2.23 -101.53 -16.65
N GLY A 3 1.14 -101.13 -17.30
CA GLY A 3 1.12 -100.44 -18.59
C GLY A 3 1.10 -98.93 -18.40
N VAL A 4 1.48 -98.20 -19.46
CA VAL A 4 1.39 -96.74 -19.52
C VAL A 4 0.55 -96.37 -20.74
N LEU A 5 -0.52 -95.60 -20.47
CA LEU A 5 -1.45 -95.06 -21.45
C LEU A 5 -1.21 -93.54 -21.58
N VAL A 6 -1.39 -93.05 -22.80
CA VAL A 6 -1.27 -91.66 -23.27
C VAL A 6 -2.43 -90.79 -22.76
N GLY A 7 -2.20 -89.51 -22.48
CA GLY A 7 -3.27 -88.57 -22.14
C GLY A 7 -2.89 -87.08 -22.00
N TRP A 8 -3.01 -86.34 -23.11
CA TRP A 8 -3.62 -85.00 -23.27
C TRP A 8 -3.37 -83.90 -22.21
N GLY A 9 -2.63 -82.86 -22.61
CA GLY A 9 -2.56 -81.57 -21.90
C GLY A 9 -3.55 -80.56 -22.49
N MET A 10 -4.56 -80.20 -21.69
CA MET A 10 -5.56 -79.17 -21.98
C MET A 10 -4.97 -77.75 -22.00
N GLU A 11 -5.35 -77.00 -23.02
CA GLU A 11 -5.18 -75.56 -23.21
C GLU A 11 -5.96 -74.76 -22.13
N ARG A 12 -5.27 -73.95 -21.32
CA ARG A 12 -5.92 -72.98 -20.43
C ARG A 12 -5.94 -71.60 -21.11
N LYS A 13 -7.13 -71.16 -21.50
CA LYS A 13 -7.39 -69.76 -21.89
C LYS A 13 -7.26 -68.86 -20.66
N GLN A 14 -6.29 -67.96 -20.68
CA GLN A 14 -6.10 -66.95 -19.65
C GLN A 14 -7.01 -65.77 -19.96
N LYS A 15 -7.93 -65.48 -19.04
CA LYS A 15 -8.89 -64.37 -19.10
C LYS A 15 -8.10 -63.07 -18.90
N VAL A 16 -8.02 -62.23 -19.93
CA VAL A 16 -7.47 -60.88 -19.82
C VAL A 16 -8.46 -60.07 -18.98
N GLN A 17 -8.07 -59.74 -17.76
CA GLN A 17 -8.79 -58.82 -16.90
C GLN A 17 -8.31 -57.42 -17.28
N ASP A 18 -9.19 -56.65 -17.92
CA ASP A 18 -8.95 -55.23 -18.20
C ASP A 18 -8.75 -54.51 -16.87
N LYS A 19 -7.53 -54.04 -16.61
CA LYS A 19 -7.20 -53.25 -15.45
C LYS A 19 -7.47 -51.80 -15.83
N GLN A 20 -8.67 -51.32 -15.51
CA GLN A 20 -9.02 -49.91 -15.64
C GLN A 20 -8.11 -49.14 -14.66
N GLU A 21 -7.09 -48.47 -15.20
CA GLU A 21 -6.24 -47.57 -14.44
C GLU A 21 -7.05 -46.29 -14.19
N ASP A 22 -7.61 -46.21 -12.97
CA ASP A 22 -8.25 -45.01 -12.45
C ASP A 22 -7.16 -43.93 -12.30
N THR A 23 -7.00 -43.14 -13.37
CA THR A 23 -6.03 -42.06 -13.42
C THR A 23 -6.67 -40.87 -12.71
N LEU A 24 -6.27 -40.63 -11.47
CA LEU A 24 -6.58 -39.37 -10.79
C LEU A 24 -5.94 -38.24 -11.61
N GLU A 25 -6.76 -37.48 -12.34
CA GLU A 25 -6.34 -36.19 -12.88
C GLU A 25 -5.94 -35.32 -11.69
N ILE A 26 -4.64 -35.24 -11.44
CA ILE A 26 -4.03 -34.18 -10.64
C ILE A 26 -4.35 -32.87 -11.38
N MET A 27 -5.43 -32.20 -10.96
CA MET A 27 -5.69 -30.82 -11.35
C MET A 27 -4.42 -30.04 -11.05
N ALA A 28 -3.72 -29.60 -12.09
CA ALA A 28 -2.59 -28.71 -11.96
C ALA A 28 -3.13 -27.45 -11.27
N VAL A 29 -2.75 -27.24 -10.01
CA VAL A 29 -3.02 -25.98 -9.32
C VAL A 29 -2.18 -24.96 -10.07
N GLU A 30 -2.84 -24.02 -10.75
CA GLU A 30 -2.13 -22.92 -11.39
C GLU A 30 -1.21 -22.25 -10.35
N PRO A 31 0.06 -21.96 -10.69
CA PRO A 31 0.94 -21.28 -9.75
C PRO A 31 0.28 -19.97 -9.34
N LEU A 32 0.18 -19.73 -8.03
CA LEU A 32 -0.35 -18.48 -7.52
C LEU A 32 0.37 -17.32 -8.23
N PRO A 33 -0.36 -16.27 -8.67
CA PRO A 33 0.27 -15.15 -9.33
C PRO A 33 1.38 -14.61 -8.43
N THR A 34 2.58 -14.48 -8.97
CA THR A 34 3.69 -13.86 -8.22
C THR A 34 3.28 -12.42 -7.92
N PRO A 35 3.35 -11.95 -6.66
CA PRO A 35 2.96 -10.59 -6.33
C PRO A 35 3.79 -9.59 -7.16
N THR A 36 3.12 -8.83 -8.03
CA THR A 36 3.76 -7.75 -8.78
C THR A 36 4.17 -6.65 -7.82
N ALA A 37 5.43 -6.24 -7.87
CA ALA A 37 5.89 -5.10 -7.09
C ALA A 37 5.38 -3.79 -7.74
N ARG A 38 4.83 -2.88 -6.94
CA ARG A 38 4.45 -1.52 -7.36
C ARG A 38 5.37 -0.53 -6.69
N VAL A 39 5.96 0.37 -7.46
CA VAL A 39 6.81 1.46 -6.96
C VAL A 39 6.17 2.78 -7.35
N MET A 40 6.05 3.70 -6.40
CA MET A 40 5.72 5.10 -6.65
C MET A 40 6.81 5.96 -6.03
N GLU A 41 7.15 7.06 -6.69
CA GLU A 41 8.28 7.87 -6.27
C GLU A 41 8.06 9.34 -6.63
N GLN A 42 8.75 10.22 -5.90
CA GLN A 42 8.83 11.62 -6.24
C GLN A 42 10.19 12.19 -5.85
N VAL A 43 10.80 12.93 -6.76
CA VAL A 43 12.07 13.61 -6.55
C VAL A 43 11.82 14.92 -5.78
N SER A 44 12.72 15.25 -4.85
CA SER A 44 12.70 16.49 -4.08
C SER A 44 12.93 17.71 -4.99
N PRO A 45 12.44 18.91 -4.61
CA PRO A 45 12.60 20.14 -5.37
C PRO A 45 14.02 20.44 -5.86
N ASP A 46 15.04 20.09 -5.07
CA ASP A 46 16.45 20.31 -5.42
C ASP A 46 17.11 19.15 -6.18
N GLY A 47 16.37 18.08 -6.46
CA GLY A 47 16.86 16.90 -7.18
C GLY A 47 17.77 15.97 -6.36
N ARG A 48 18.01 16.26 -5.07
CA ARG A 48 19.00 15.52 -4.27
C ARG A 48 18.43 14.33 -3.50
N MET A 49 17.11 14.29 -3.32
CA MET A 49 16.43 13.21 -2.61
C MET A 49 15.28 12.67 -3.46
N MET A 50 14.87 11.45 -3.16
CA MET A 50 13.71 10.82 -3.77
C MET A 50 12.99 10.02 -2.71
N VAL A 51 11.70 10.27 -2.54
CA VAL A 51 10.86 9.42 -1.69
C VAL A 51 10.32 8.32 -2.57
N SER A 52 10.33 7.08 -2.09
CA SER A 52 9.71 5.97 -2.80
C SER A 52 8.90 5.10 -1.84
N VAL A 53 7.78 4.61 -2.35
CA VAL A 53 6.93 3.60 -1.71
C VAL A 53 6.98 2.36 -2.59
N ASN A 54 7.61 1.30 -2.08
CA ASN A 54 7.72 0.01 -2.76
C ASN A 54 6.79 -1.00 -2.08
N ILE A 55 5.80 -1.47 -2.83
CA ILE A 55 4.79 -2.41 -2.37
C ILE A 55 5.04 -3.76 -3.02
N LYS A 56 5.20 -4.80 -2.20
CA LYS A 56 5.31 -6.20 -2.65
C LYS A 56 4.32 -7.06 -1.88
N GLY A 57 3.23 -7.47 -2.55
CA GLY A 57 2.10 -8.09 -1.87
C GLY A 57 1.48 -7.11 -0.88
N GLU A 58 1.25 -7.55 0.36
CA GLU A 58 0.71 -6.72 1.44
C GLU A 58 1.77 -5.90 2.18
N GLN A 59 3.04 -5.91 1.76
CA GLN A 59 4.11 -5.20 2.46
C GLN A 59 4.54 -3.96 1.68
N ALA A 60 4.49 -2.81 2.35
CA ALA A 60 4.98 -1.54 1.86
C ALA A 60 6.27 -1.14 2.59
N GLY A 61 7.29 -0.73 1.85
CA GLY A 61 8.49 -0.06 2.36
C GLY A 61 8.51 1.39 1.89
N ILE A 62 8.78 2.31 2.81
CA ILE A 62 8.92 3.75 2.54
C ILE A 62 10.38 4.12 2.68
N TRP A 63 10.93 4.76 1.65
CA TRP A 63 12.34 5.09 1.54
C TRP A 63 12.55 6.56 1.17
N VAL A 64 13.69 7.11 1.57
CA VAL A 64 14.24 8.36 1.04
C VAL A 64 15.66 8.09 0.55
N GLY A 65 15.85 8.05 -0.77
CA GLY A 65 17.07 7.50 -1.37
C GLY A 65 17.30 6.06 -0.88
N ASP A 66 18.48 5.80 -0.31
CA ASP A 66 18.84 4.48 0.25
C ASP A 66 18.41 4.29 1.72
N LEU A 67 17.82 5.32 2.35
CA LEU A 67 17.37 5.26 3.74
C LEU A 67 15.96 4.66 3.82
N MET A 68 15.83 3.49 4.43
CA MET A 68 14.53 2.93 4.79
C MET A 68 13.97 3.67 5.99
N LEU A 69 12.83 4.33 5.83
CA LEU A 69 12.14 5.04 6.91
C LEU A 69 11.25 4.10 7.71
N MET A 70 10.49 3.27 7.01
CA MET A 70 9.62 2.27 7.64
C MET A 70 9.17 1.17 6.70
N THR A 71 8.69 0.10 7.31
CA THR A 71 7.88 -0.93 6.68
C THR A 71 6.50 -0.98 7.33
N LYS A 72 5.49 -1.32 6.54
CA LYS A 72 4.12 -1.50 7.02
C LYS A 72 3.42 -2.59 6.22
N ARG A 73 2.66 -3.43 6.95
CA ARG A 73 1.64 -4.28 6.33
C ARG A 73 0.42 -3.42 5.97
N LEU A 74 0.02 -3.48 4.71
CA LEU A 74 -1.19 -2.84 4.19
C LEU A 74 -2.40 -3.68 4.58
N GLU A 75 -3.46 -3.00 5.03
CA GLU A 75 -4.76 -3.64 5.22
C GLU A 75 -5.42 -3.93 3.86
N PRO A 76 -6.46 -4.78 3.79
CA PRO A 76 -7.27 -4.92 2.58
C PRO A 76 -7.79 -3.57 2.09
N GLU A 77 -7.73 -3.33 0.78
CA GLU A 77 -8.15 -2.07 0.14
C GLU A 77 -7.35 -0.83 0.62
N GLU A 78 -6.22 -1.05 1.30
CA GLU A 78 -5.31 0.02 1.66
C GLU A 78 -4.35 0.33 0.50
N GLU A 79 -4.30 1.59 0.10
CA GLU A 79 -3.29 2.13 -0.80
C GLU A 79 -2.44 3.16 -0.06
N LEU A 80 -1.14 3.18 -0.35
CA LEU A 80 -0.25 4.25 0.07
C LEU A 80 0.28 4.91 -1.19
N LEU A 81 0.17 6.22 -1.31
CA LEU A 81 0.47 6.98 -2.52
C LEU A 81 1.53 8.06 -2.21
N VAL A 82 2.34 8.36 -3.24
CA VAL A 82 3.27 9.49 -3.24
C VAL A 82 2.72 10.57 -4.19
N PRO A 83 2.13 11.65 -3.66
CA PRO A 83 1.63 12.75 -4.50
C PRO A 83 2.76 13.48 -5.24
N PHE A 84 2.49 14.03 -6.43
CA PHE A 84 3.50 14.71 -7.26
C PHE A 84 4.13 15.95 -6.57
N ASN A 85 3.39 16.54 -5.64
CA ASN A 85 3.72 17.72 -4.83
C ASN A 85 4.10 17.34 -3.38
N ALA A 86 4.49 16.08 -3.15
CA ALA A 86 4.73 15.53 -1.81
C ALA A 86 5.76 16.32 -0.99
N TRP A 87 6.77 16.91 -1.61
CA TRP A 87 7.94 17.48 -0.94
C TRP A 87 7.78 18.94 -0.52
N SER A 88 8.23 19.26 0.69
CA SER A 88 8.41 20.64 1.14
C SER A 88 9.52 21.32 0.33
N PRO A 89 9.43 22.64 0.07
CA PRO A 89 10.43 23.38 -0.72
C PRO A 89 11.88 23.29 -0.23
N ASP A 90 12.10 23.05 1.07
CA ASP A 90 13.44 22.91 1.66
C ASP A 90 13.89 21.45 1.87
N ASN A 91 13.13 20.50 1.32
CA ASN A 91 13.38 19.05 1.35
C ASN A 91 13.41 18.43 2.75
N LYS A 92 12.94 19.13 3.80
CA LYS A 92 12.93 18.58 5.16
C LYS A 92 11.74 17.69 5.45
N TYR A 93 10.63 17.92 4.76
CA TYR A 93 9.41 17.16 4.93
C TYR A 93 8.90 16.64 3.59
N PHE A 94 8.11 15.58 3.67
CA PHE A 94 7.24 15.16 2.60
C PHE A 94 5.93 14.64 3.19
N PHE A 95 4.89 14.52 2.37
CA PHE A 95 3.66 13.86 2.78
C PHE A 95 3.31 12.69 1.86
N LEU A 96 2.59 11.72 2.42
CA LEU A 96 2.00 10.59 1.74
C LEU A 96 0.49 10.63 1.92
N GLU A 97 -0.22 10.08 0.95
CA GLU A 97 -1.66 9.87 1.04
C GLU A 97 -1.91 8.38 1.24
N ARG A 98 -2.55 8.04 2.36
CA ARG A 98 -3.03 6.69 2.65
C ARG A 98 -4.52 6.64 2.37
N LYS A 99 -4.96 5.68 1.56
CA LYS A 99 -6.38 5.44 1.28
C LYS A 99 -6.80 4.10 1.87
N ILE A 100 -7.95 4.05 2.51
CA ILE A 100 -8.58 2.80 2.94
C ILE A 100 -10.04 2.86 2.52
N ALA A 101 -10.49 1.91 1.70
CA ALA A 101 -11.87 1.88 1.21
C ALA A 101 -12.34 3.24 0.62
N GLY A 102 -11.42 3.98 -0.01
CA GLY A 102 -11.67 5.30 -0.61
C GLY A 102 -11.49 6.51 0.31
N GLU A 103 -11.43 6.32 1.62
CA GLU A 103 -11.20 7.40 2.58
C GLU A 103 -9.71 7.74 2.69
N SER A 104 -9.38 9.04 2.65
CA SER A 104 -7.99 9.51 2.57
C SER A 104 -7.48 10.05 3.91
N GLU A 105 -6.30 9.60 4.30
CA GLU A 105 -5.54 10.06 5.44
C GLU A 105 -4.17 10.56 4.97
N PHE A 106 -3.70 11.67 5.52
CA PHE A 106 -2.46 12.30 5.06
C PHE A 106 -1.39 12.23 6.13
N TRP A 107 -0.23 11.69 5.76
CA TRP A 107 0.90 11.45 6.65
C TRP A 107 2.03 12.40 6.32
N VAL A 108 2.48 13.21 7.27
CA VAL A 108 3.66 14.05 7.12
C VAL A 108 4.86 13.39 7.78
N MET A 109 5.99 13.31 7.08
CA MET A 109 7.22 12.68 7.54
C MET A 109 8.39 13.65 7.43
N LYS A 110 9.40 13.48 8.29
CA LYS A 110 10.69 14.12 8.10
C LYS A 110 11.51 13.30 7.11
N ALA A 111 12.17 13.97 6.17
CA ALA A 111 13.05 13.34 5.18
C ALA A 111 14.23 12.60 5.83
N THR A 112 14.63 13.03 7.02
CA THR A 112 15.71 12.41 7.81
C THR A 112 15.31 11.08 8.47
N GLY A 113 14.01 10.77 8.53
CA GLY A 113 13.49 9.63 9.31
C GLY A 113 13.48 9.81 10.82
N GLU A 114 13.98 10.95 11.32
CA GLU A 114 13.90 11.25 12.74
C GLU A 114 12.43 11.36 13.18
N PRO A 115 12.09 10.89 14.39
CA PRO A 115 10.75 11.05 14.89
C PRO A 115 10.39 12.52 15.12
N PHE A 116 9.09 12.80 15.15
CA PHE A 116 8.58 14.06 15.68
C PHE A 116 8.75 14.12 17.21
N VAL A 117 8.63 15.32 17.78
CA VAL A 117 8.90 15.55 19.22
C VAL A 117 7.98 14.73 20.13
N GLU A 118 6.72 14.46 19.71
CA GLU A 118 5.82 13.62 20.50
C GLU A 118 6.01 12.11 20.24
N GLY A 119 7.04 11.73 19.48
CA GLY A 119 7.26 10.38 18.99
C GLY A 119 6.61 10.13 17.63
N GLY A 120 6.91 8.95 17.07
CA GLY A 120 6.43 8.55 15.74
C GLY A 120 7.25 9.16 14.59
N ILE A 121 7.38 8.39 13.53
CA ILE A 121 8.12 8.75 12.30
C ILE A 121 7.24 9.50 11.28
N TYR A 122 5.93 9.52 11.48
CA TYR A 122 4.96 10.28 10.69
C TYR A 122 3.91 10.94 11.61
N ARG A 123 3.26 11.98 11.09
CA ARG A 123 2.11 12.66 11.71
C ARG A 123 0.90 12.53 10.82
N VAL A 124 -0.22 12.08 11.38
CA VAL A 124 -1.52 12.13 10.72
C VAL A 124 -2.11 13.54 10.88
N ILE A 125 -2.52 14.17 9.77
CA ILE A 125 -3.10 15.52 9.80
C ILE A 125 -4.57 15.50 10.30
N ALA A 126 -5.30 14.42 10.01
CA ALA A 126 -6.73 14.32 10.25
C ALA A 126 -7.11 14.46 11.74
N GLU A 127 -6.41 13.78 12.66
CA GLU A 127 -6.73 13.80 14.08
C GLU A 127 -6.70 15.23 14.69
N PRO A 128 -5.59 15.99 14.60
CA PRO A 128 -5.58 17.36 15.13
C PRO A 128 -6.55 18.29 14.39
N PHE A 129 -6.82 18.04 13.11
CA PHE A 129 -7.79 18.82 12.34
C PHE A 129 -9.22 18.61 12.87
N THR A 130 -9.65 17.35 13.06
CA THR A 130 -10.97 17.02 13.61
C THR A 130 -11.15 17.53 15.03
N LEU A 131 -10.08 17.54 15.85
CA LEU A 131 -10.13 18.13 17.18
C LEU A 131 -10.32 19.66 17.14
N ALA A 132 -9.70 20.34 16.17
CA ALA A 132 -9.81 21.79 16.02
C ALA A 132 -11.11 22.24 15.35
N TYR A 133 -11.65 21.44 14.43
CA TYR A 133 -12.83 21.73 13.60
C TYR A 133 -13.73 20.50 13.49
N PRO A 134 -14.47 20.13 14.55
CA PRO A 134 -15.28 18.90 14.59
C PRO A 134 -16.43 18.88 13.57
N GLU A 135 -16.85 20.04 13.08
CA GLU A 135 -17.88 20.20 12.05
C GLU A 135 -17.35 20.11 10.61
N LEU A 136 -16.02 20.03 10.44
CA LEU A 136 -15.36 19.98 9.14
C LEU A 136 -14.80 18.59 8.86
N THR A 137 -14.86 18.19 7.59
CA THR A 137 -14.21 16.99 7.07
C THR A 137 -13.00 17.39 6.24
N LEU A 138 -11.82 16.87 6.60
CA LEU A 138 -10.62 16.98 5.77
C LEU A 138 -10.86 16.23 4.45
N VAL A 139 -10.54 16.86 3.32
CA VAL A 139 -10.78 16.31 1.98
C VAL A 139 -9.48 15.98 1.28
N SER A 140 -8.52 16.91 1.26
CA SER A 140 -7.28 16.71 0.53
C SER A 140 -6.12 17.58 1.02
N VAL A 141 -4.92 17.26 0.57
CA VAL A 141 -3.71 18.08 0.70
C VAL A 141 -3.24 18.45 -0.71
N THR A 142 -3.13 19.74 -1.00
CA THR A 142 -2.76 20.24 -2.34
C THR A 142 -1.28 20.58 -2.48
N GLY A 143 -0.48 20.31 -1.46
CA GLY A 143 0.97 20.51 -1.45
C GLY A 143 1.41 21.57 -0.45
N TRP A 144 2.55 22.20 -0.72
CA TRP A 144 3.22 23.09 0.22
C TRP A 144 3.09 24.56 -0.17
N ALA A 145 2.74 25.41 0.79
CA ALA A 145 2.80 26.87 0.65
C ALA A 145 4.16 27.44 1.11
N SER A 146 4.89 26.71 1.96
CA SER A 146 6.20 27.10 2.48
C SER A 146 6.96 25.86 2.99
N PRO A 147 8.21 25.99 3.47
CA PRO A 147 8.95 24.89 4.08
C PRO A 147 8.22 24.13 5.20
N THR A 148 7.28 24.77 5.90
CA THR A 148 6.57 24.16 7.04
C THR A 148 5.05 24.23 6.92
N LEU A 149 4.51 24.86 5.86
CA LEU A 149 3.08 25.03 5.66
C LEU A 149 2.58 24.14 4.53
N LEU A 150 1.68 23.23 4.86
CA LEU A 150 0.88 22.46 3.91
C LEU A 150 -0.44 23.17 3.64
N ILE A 151 -0.91 23.12 2.41
CA ILE A 151 -2.25 23.57 2.04
C ILE A 151 -3.17 22.35 2.12
N ILE A 152 -4.20 22.46 2.94
CA ILE A 152 -5.20 21.41 3.12
C ILE A 152 -6.59 21.94 2.76
N ASN A 153 -7.42 21.08 2.20
CA ASN A 153 -8.80 21.37 1.87
C ASN A 153 -9.74 20.59 2.78
N ALA A 154 -10.84 21.24 3.14
CA ALA A 154 -11.90 20.68 3.95
C ALA A 154 -13.27 21.12 3.42
N LYS A 155 -14.31 20.49 3.95
CA LYS A 155 -15.71 20.82 3.65
C LYS A 155 -16.58 20.69 4.90
N SER A 156 -17.72 21.35 4.88
CA SER A 156 -18.89 21.06 5.71
C SER A 156 -20.12 20.87 4.82
N GLU A 157 -21.26 20.53 5.41
CA GLU A 157 -22.55 20.51 4.70
C GLU A 157 -22.90 21.86 4.08
N ASN A 158 -22.56 22.97 4.77
CA ASN A 158 -22.93 24.33 4.36
C ASN A 158 -21.86 25.02 3.52
N GLU A 159 -20.61 24.57 3.61
CA GLU A 159 -19.47 25.20 2.95
C GLU A 159 -18.57 24.12 2.33
N PRO A 160 -18.76 23.82 1.03
CA PRO A 160 -18.11 22.67 0.39
C PRO A 160 -16.63 22.89 0.06
N LYS A 161 -16.12 24.11 0.22
CA LYS A 161 -14.79 24.53 -0.24
C LYS A 161 -14.13 25.43 0.78
N ILE A 162 -13.36 24.84 1.69
CA ILE A 162 -12.57 25.55 2.69
C ILE A 162 -11.12 25.12 2.54
N SER A 163 -10.18 26.06 2.64
CA SER A 163 -8.76 25.73 2.70
C SER A 163 -8.11 26.28 3.97
N PHE A 164 -7.09 25.59 4.42
CA PHE A 164 -6.26 25.97 5.56
C PHE A 164 -4.79 25.84 5.19
N TRP A 165 -3.96 26.66 5.81
CA TRP A 165 -2.58 26.26 6.04
C TRP A 165 -2.52 25.37 7.28
N TYR A 166 -1.78 24.27 7.19
CA TYR A 166 -1.36 23.44 8.31
C TYR A 166 0.12 23.65 8.56
N GLU A 167 0.49 24.14 9.73
CA GLU A 167 1.88 24.34 10.16
C GLU A 167 2.39 23.06 10.84
N VAL A 168 3.40 22.43 10.22
CA VAL A 168 3.84 21.08 10.59
C VAL A 168 4.45 21.01 11.99
N PRO A 169 5.40 21.88 12.40
CA PRO A 169 5.97 21.86 13.75
C PRO A 169 4.95 21.97 14.90
N SER A 170 4.14 23.03 14.90
CA SER A 170 3.18 23.46 15.92
C SER A 170 1.79 22.84 15.80
N LYS A 171 1.49 22.21 14.65
CA LYS A 171 0.19 21.60 14.33
C LYS A 171 -0.97 22.60 14.27
N GLN A 172 -0.66 23.88 14.05
CA GLN A 172 -1.68 24.91 13.96
C GLN A 172 -2.31 24.95 12.57
N PHE A 173 -3.58 25.36 12.54
CA PHE A 173 -4.34 25.56 11.33
C PHE A 173 -4.70 27.04 11.17
N ILE A 174 -4.51 27.56 9.97
CA ILE A 174 -4.86 28.95 9.63
C ILE A 174 -5.83 28.88 8.46
N ARG A 175 -7.09 29.24 8.70
CA ARG A 175 -8.10 29.28 7.65
C ARG A 175 -7.76 30.33 6.59
N LEU A 176 -7.91 29.97 5.33
CA LEU A 176 -7.64 30.84 4.19
C LEU A 176 -8.92 31.45 3.65
N SER A 177 -8.80 32.65 3.06
CA SER A 177 -9.89 33.33 2.35
C SER A 177 -10.13 32.78 0.94
N SER A 178 -9.26 31.90 0.46
CA SER A 178 -9.29 31.34 -0.89
C SER A 178 -9.19 29.83 -0.85
N TYR A 179 -9.90 29.18 -1.76
CA TYR A 179 -9.82 27.74 -1.95
C TYR A 179 -8.72 27.37 -2.94
N PHE A 180 -7.98 26.30 -2.66
CA PHE A 180 -6.91 25.80 -3.50
C PHE A 180 -7.27 24.46 -4.13
N TYR A 181 -6.88 24.24 -5.38
CA TYR A 181 -7.13 23.01 -6.13
C TYR A 181 -5.87 22.16 -6.22
#